data_AF-A0A417R0E4-F1
#
_entry.id   AF-A0A417R0E4-F1
#
_cell.length_a   1.000
_cell.length_b   1.000
_cell.length_c   1.000
_cell.angle_alpha   90.00
_cell.angle_beta   90.00
_cell.angle_gamma   90.00
#
_symmetry.space_group_name_H-M   'P 1'
#
loop_
_entity.id
_entity.type
_entity.pdbx_description
1 polymer ?
#
loop_
_entity_poly.entity_id
_entity_poly.type
_entity_poly.pdbx_seq_one_letter_code
_entity_poly.pdbx_strand_id
1 'polypeptide(L)'
;MDNSTQSTDEIQSSLERRLQNILENVEGVGEVKVMLMTEEQQGIYRSGETEVRGVLIAAEGASDPVVVQKIQQAVMALFQIEAHKIKIMKMK
;
A
#
# COMPACT_ATOMS: atom_id res chain seq x y z
N MET A 1 7.36 0.82 28.34
CA MET A 1 7.51 0.22 27.00
C MET A 1 6.10 0.08 26.46
N ASP A 2 5.75 0.90 25.48
CA ASP A 2 4.41 0.95 24.90
C ASP A 2 4.15 -0.33 24.09
N ASN A 3 3.06 -1.03 24.43
CA ASN A 3 2.63 -2.29 23.79
C ASN A 3 1.67 -2.04 22.61
N SER A 4 1.54 -0.78 22.17
CA SER A 4 0.56 -0.34 21.17
C SER A 4 1.16 -0.24 19.77
N THR A 5 2.42 0.18 19.69
CA THR A 5 3.16 0.34 18.42
C THR A 5 3.31 -1.00 17.69
N GLN A 6 3.55 -2.09 18.45
CA GLN A 6 3.74 -3.44 17.91
C GLN A 6 2.56 -3.96 17.08
N SER A 7 1.31 -3.60 17.43
CA SER A 7 0.14 -4.12 16.73
C SER A 7 -0.12 -3.42 15.40
N THR A 8 0.21 -2.13 15.28
CA THR A 8 0.01 -1.35 14.06
C THR A 8 1.01 -1.75 12.99
N ASP A 9 2.28 -1.93 13.36
CA ASP A 9 3.35 -2.37 12.45
C ASP A 9 3.04 -3.77 11.85
N GLU A 10 2.47 -4.68 12.65
CA GLU A 10 2.06 -6.01 12.18
C GLU A 10 0.88 -5.96 11.20
N ILE A 11 -0.12 -5.12 11.47
CA ILE A 11 -1.26 -4.90 10.56
C ILE A 11 -0.75 -4.32 9.23
N GLN A 12 0.08 -3.28 9.28
CA GLN A 12 0.68 -2.64 8.11
C GLN A 12 1.47 -3.66 7.28
N SER A 13 2.35 -4.42 7.92
CA SER A 13 3.14 -5.48 7.27
C SER A 13 2.29 -6.57 6.61
N SER A 14 1.11 -6.85 7.16
CA SER A 14 0.18 -7.84 6.59
C SER A 14 -0.56 -7.29 5.36
N LEU A 15 -0.94 -6.01 5.38
CA LEU A 15 -1.62 -5.33 4.28
C LEU A 15 -0.65 -5.10 3.11
N GLU A 16 0.59 -4.71 3.40
CA GLU A 16 1.66 -4.56 2.40
C GLU A 16 1.93 -5.87 1.67
N ARG A 17 2.10 -6.97 2.42
CA ARG A 17 2.32 -8.31 1.82
C ARG A 17 1.15 -8.77 0.97
N ARG A 18 -0.09 -8.54 1.42
CA ARG A 18 -1.29 -8.89 0.65
C ARG A 18 -1.36 -8.10 -0.65
N LEU A 19 -1.09 -6.79 -0.60
CA LEU A 19 -1.08 -5.94 -1.79
C LEU A 19 0.04 -6.35 -2.74
N GLN A 20 1.25 -6.59 -2.23
CA GLN A 20 2.37 -7.07 -3.02
C GLN A 20 2.02 -8.36 -3.77
N ASN A 21 1.50 -9.37 -3.07
CA ASN A 21 1.13 -10.64 -3.69
C ASN A 21 0.10 -10.47 -4.82
N ILE A 22 -0.87 -9.57 -4.67
CA ILE A 22 -1.87 -9.33 -5.71
C ILE A 22 -1.23 -8.66 -6.93
N LEU A 23 -0.39 -7.65 -6.71
CA LEU A 23 0.26 -6.89 -7.78
C LEU A 23 1.27 -7.73 -8.55
N GLU A 24 2.02 -8.62 -7.90
CA GLU A 24 2.97 -9.55 -8.55
C GLU A 24 2.28 -10.56 -9.48
N ASN A 25 0.97 -10.79 -9.33
CA ASN A 25 0.21 -11.66 -10.23
C ASN A 25 -0.37 -10.91 -11.45
N VAL A 26 -0.15 -9.59 -11.55
CA VAL A 26 -0.61 -8.81 -12.70
C VAL A 26 0.36 -8.97 -13.88
N GLU A 27 -0.17 -9.31 -15.05
CA GLU A 27 0.64 -9.45 -16.27
C GLU A 27 1.43 -8.17 -16.59
N GLY A 28 2.75 -8.32 -16.69
CA GLY A 28 3.69 -7.22 -16.93
C GLY A 28 4.26 -6.58 -15.67
N VAL A 29 3.83 -7.02 -14.48
CA VAL A 29 4.41 -6.63 -13.19
C VAL A 29 5.40 -7.71 -12.75
N GLY A 30 6.65 -7.30 -12.48
CA GLY A 30 7.68 -8.19 -11.93
C GLY A 30 7.76 -8.05 -10.41
N GLU A 31 8.95 -7.81 -9.88
CA GLU A 31 9.12 -7.57 -8.44
C GLU A 31 8.36 -6.32 -7.98
N VAL A 32 7.66 -6.42 -6.84
CA VAL A 32 6.91 -5.30 -6.25
C VAL A 32 7.32 -5.08 -4.81
N LYS A 33 7.51 -3.82 -4.42
CA LYS A 33 7.66 -3.39 -3.04
C LYS A 33 6.62 -2.34 -2.70
N VAL A 34 5.82 -2.62 -1.68
CA VAL A 34 4.75 -1.74 -1.21
C VAL A 34 5.12 -1.16 0.14
N MET A 35 4.86 0.13 0.33
CA MET A 35 4.91 0.80 1.61
C MET A 35 3.61 1.57 1.82
N LEU A 36 2.92 1.29 2.91
CA LEU A 36 1.72 2.01 3.31
C LEU A 36 2.10 3.18 4.23
N MET A 37 1.45 4.32 4.07
CA MET A 37 1.54 5.43 5.00
C MET A 37 0.25 5.47 5.81
N THR A 38 0.35 5.12 7.08
CA THR A 38 -0.79 5.16 8.03
C THR A 38 -0.56 6.27 9.04
N GLU A 39 -1.59 7.05 9.34
CA GLU A 39 -1.54 7.94 10.50
C GLU A 39 -2.10 7.24 11.73
N GLU A 40 -1.31 7.21 12.79
CA GLU A 40 -1.80 6.83 14.10
C GLU A 40 -2.65 7.98 14.63
N GLN A 41 -3.98 7.84 14.59
CA GLN A 41 -4.84 8.73 15.36
C GLN A 41 -4.60 8.45 16.85
N GLN A 42 -3.65 9.17 17.46
CA GLN A 42 -3.49 9.20 18.91
C GLN A 42 -4.67 9.96 19.52
N GLY A 43 -5.81 9.29 19.65
CA GLY A 43 -7.03 9.78 20.29
C GLY A 43 -7.48 8.84 21.40
N ILE A 44 -7.99 9.42 22.49
CA ILE A 44 -8.52 8.72 23.68
C ILE A 44 -9.68 7.75 23.32
N TYR A 45 -10.28 7.91 22.15
CA TYR A 45 -11.28 6.99 21.58
C TYR A 45 -10.59 6.01 20.63
N ARG A 46 -9.98 4.96 21.17
CA ARG A 46 -9.54 3.81 20.36
C ARG A 46 -10.76 3.09 19.79
N SER A 47 -11.21 3.51 18.62
CA SER A 47 -12.10 2.74 17.76
C SER A 47 -11.43 2.53 16.40
N GLY A 48 -10.55 1.52 16.38
CA GLY A 48 -10.58 0.46 15.37
C GLY A 48 -10.12 0.72 13.92
N GLU A 49 -9.98 1.95 13.43
CA GLU A 49 -9.74 2.15 11.99
C GLU A 49 -8.38 2.81 11.72
N THR A 50 -7.39 1.99 11.35
CA THR A 50 -6.15 2.49 10.76
C THR A 50 -6.45 3.06 9.39
N GLU A 51 -6.41 4.38 9.24
CA GLU A 51 -6.63 5.04 7.96
C GLU A 51 -5.34 5.05 7.13
N VAL A 52 -5.39 4.45 5.94
CA VAL A 52 -4.29 4.52 4.97
C VAL A 52 -4.35 5.89 4.28
N ARG A 53 -3.37 6.74 4.56
CA ARG A 53 -3.25 8.07 3.97
C ARG A 53 -2.60 8.07 2.60
N GLY A 54 -1.73 7.09 2.34
CA GLY A 54 -1.00 7.01 1.09
C GLY A 54 -0.35 5.66 0.89
N VAL A 55 -0.03 5.38 -0.37
CA VAL A 55 0.61 4.12 -0.76
C VAL A 55 1.74 4.44 -1.73
N LEU A 56 2.93 3.98 -1.40
CA LEU A 56 4.10 4.01 -2.28
C LEU A 56 4.35 2.60 -2.82
N ILE A 57 4.50 2.50 -4.13
CA ILE A 57 4.71 1.23 -4.83
C ILE A 57 5.93 1.38 -5.72
N ALA A 58 6.94 0.58 -5.47
CA ALA A 58 7.98 0.33 -6.45
C ALA A 58 7.65 -0.97 -7.17
N ALA A 59 7.55 -0.94 -8.49
CA ALA A 59 7.26 -2.13 -9.27
C ALA A 59 8.16 -2.23 -10.51
N GLU A 60 8.64 -3.42 -10.80
CA GLU A 60 9.17 -3.76 -12.11
C GLU A 60 8.01 -3.71 -13.14
N GLY A 61 8.29 -3.19 -14.33
CA GLY A 61 7.26 -2.95 -15.34
C GLY A 61 6.54 -1.59 -15.19
N ALA A 62 6.78 -0.81 -14.13
CA ALA A 62 6.24 0.54 -13.97
C ALA A 62 6.81 1.59 -14.95
N SER A 63 7.58 1.17 -15.97
CA SER A 63 7.86 1.97 -17.17
C SER A 63 6.75 1.88 -18.24
N ASP A 64 5.88 0.88 -18.16
CA ASP A 64 4.72 0.73 -19.03
C ASP A 64 3.52 1.48 -18.42
N PRO A 65 2.97 2.51 -19.10
CA PRO A 65 1.82 3.26 -18.58
C PRO A 65 0.56 2.40 -18.38
N VAL A 66 0.39 1.33 -19.16
CA VAL A 66 -0.73 0.38 -19.00
C VAL A 66 -0.58 -0.38 -17.68
N VAL A 67 0.64 -0.81 -17.35
CA VAL A 67 0.96 -1.48 -16.09
C VAL A 67 0.74 -0.53 -14.91
N VAL A 68 1.24 0.70 -15.00
CA VAL A 68 1.04 1.74 -13.97
C VAL A 68 -0.45 1.98 -13.72
N GLN A 69 -1.26 2.09 -14.78
CA GLN A 69 -2.70 2.28 -14.64
C GLN A 69 -3.38 1.08 -13.99
N LYS A 70 -3.02 -0.16 -14.35
CA LYS A 70 -3.55 -1.38 -13.72
C LYS A 70 -3.26 -1.41 -12.22
N ILE A 71 -2.00 -1.15 -11.84
CA ILE A 71 -1.57 -1.09 -10.43
C ILE A 71 -2.38 -0.03 -9.67
N GLN A 72 -2.50 1.18 -10.24
CA GLN A 72 -3.23 2.27 -9.60
C GLN A 72 -4.70 1.91 -9.37
N GLN A 73 -5.38 1.32 -10.37
CA GLN A 73 -6.78 0.88 -10.23
C GLN A 73 -6.95 -0.20 -9.17
N ALA A 74 -6.05 -1.18 -9.12
CA ALA A 74 -6.11 -2.24 -8.11
C ALA A 74 -6.00 -1.65 -6.69
N VAL A 75 -5.07 -0.72 -6.48
CA VAL A 75 -4.84 -0.10 -5.17
C VAL A 75 -6.04 0.78 -4.76
N MET A 76 -6.59 1.56 -5.69
CA MET A 76 -7.80 2.36 -5.46
C MET A 76 -8.98 1.47 -5.05
N ALA A 77 -9.16 0.32 -5.70
CA ALA A 77 -10.25 -0.60 -5.40
C ALA A 77 -10.06 -1.34 -4.06
N LEU A 78 -8.84 -1.74 -3.73
CA LEU A 78 -8.53 -2.52 -2.54
C LEU A 78 -8.53 -1.69 -1.25
N PHE A 79 -7.95 -0.49 -1.30
CA PHE A 79 -7.76 0.35 -0.12
C PHE A 79 -8.72 1.55 -0.06
N GLN A 80 -9.58 1.73 -1.07
CA GLN A 80 -10.50 2.87 -1.19
C GLN A 80 -9.81 4.24 -1.07
N ILE A 81 -8.54 4.30 -1.50
CA ILE A 81 -7.76 5.53 -1.50
C ILE A 81 -7.80 6.22 -2.85
N GLU A 82 -7.63 7.54 -2.83
CA GLU A 82 -7.68 8.37 -4.02
C GLU A 82 -6.37 8.29 -4.82
N ALA A 83 -6.47 8.45 -6.15
CA ALA A 83 -5.33 8.36 -7.06
C ALA A 83 -4.15 9.27 -6.67
N HIS A 84 -4.43 10.47 -6.15
CA HIS A 84 -3.39 11.43 -5.77
C HIS A 84 -2.62 11.03 -4.50
N LYS A 85 -3.09 10.03 -3.76
CA LYS A 85 -2.44 9.44 -2.57
C LYS A 85 -1.58 8.23 -2.93
N ILE A 86 -1.56 7.83 -4.21
CA ILE A 86 -0.81 6.68 -4.71
C ILE A 86 0.40 7.19 -5.49
N LYS A 87 1.59 6.73 -5.10
CA LYS A 87 2.82 6.99 -5.84
C LYS A 87 3.40 5.68 -6.36
N ILE A 88 3.52 5.58 -7.68
CA ILE A 88 4.14 4.43 -8.35
C ILE A 88 5.50 4.86 -8.88
N MET A 89 6.52 4.06 -8.63
CA MET A 89 7.89 4.28 -9.06
C MET A 89 8.43 3.03 -9.77
N LYS A 90 9.27 3.27 -10.78
CA LYS A 90 10.00 2.18 -11.43
C LYS A 90 11.08 1.65 -10.49
N MET A 91 11.07 0.34 -10.28
CA MET A 91 12.16 -0.38 -9.61
C MET A 91 13.35 -0.53 -10.57
N LYS A 92 14.57 -0.46 -10.04
CA LYS A 92 15.82 -0.52 -10.80
C LYS A 92 16.33 -1.94 -10.94
#